data_AF-A0A4Q2ZAM0-F1
#
_entry.id   AF-A0A4Q2ZAM0-F1
#
_cell.length_a   1.000
_cell.length_b   1.000
_cell.length_c   1.000
_cell.angle_alpha   90.00
_cell.angle_beta   90.00
_cell.angle_gamma   90.00
#
_symmetry.space_group_name_H-M   'P 1'
#
loop_
_entity.id
_entity.type
_entity.pdbx_description
1 polymer ?
#
loop_
_entity_poly.entity_id
_entity_poly.type
_entity_poly.pdbx_seq_one_letter_code
_entity_poly.pdbx_strand_id
1 'polypeptide(L)'
;MIGFLGTAYLWVKAAHIIFVIFWMAGLFLLPRYLVHHQEALGSPQAGDWTRREELLRRMILTPSLLIVWLLGLILAANLGLFDGGAGLGWLHAKLLLVFLLSG
;
A
#
# COMPACT_ATOMS: atom_id res chain seq x y z
N MET A 1 -21.55 8.57 -8.45
CA MET A 1 -21.50 9.95 -7.95
C MET A 1 -20.06 10.38 -7.84
N ILE A 2 -19.74 11.62 -8.23
CA ILE A 2 -18.38 12.18 -8.18
C ILE A 2 -18.01 12.70 -6.77
N GLY A 3 -19.01 12.83 -5.88
CA GLY A 3 -18.83 13.25 -4.49
C GLY A 3 -18.19 14.63 -4.36
N PHE A 4 -17.58 14.92 -3.21
CA PHE A 4 -16.86 16.18 -2.97
C PHE A 4 -15.58 16.31 -3.82
N LEU A 5 -15.06 15.20 -4.37
CA LEU A 5 -13.89 15.20 -5.23
C LEU A 5 -14.16 15.74 -6.65
N GLY A 6 -15.41 15.79 -7.10
CA GLY A 6 -15.76 16.32 -8.41
C GLY A 6 -14.94 15.69 -9.55
N THR A 7 -14.37 16.51 -10.44
CA THR A 7 -13.53 16.06 -11.57
C THR A 7 -12.22 15.40 -11.13
N ALA A 8 -11.75 15.64 -9.91
CA ALA A 8 -10.54 15.02 -9.37
C ALA A 8 -10.74 13.54 -8.99
N TYR A 9 -11.98 13.05 -8.91
CA TYR A 9 -12.25 11.66 -8.51
C TYR A 9 -11.46 10.62 -9.31
N LEU A 10 -11.44 10.74 -10.65
CA LEU A 10 -10.72 9.80 -11.50
C LEU A 10 -9.20 9.90 -11.31
N TRP A 11 -8.68 11.09 -11.07
CA TRP A 11 -7.26 11.32 -10.78
C TRP A 11 -6.85 10.72 -9.44
N VAL A 12 -7.64 10.94 -8.38
CA VAL A 12 -7.40 10.35 -7.06
C VAL A 12 -7.49 8.83 -7.12
N LYS A 13 -8.49 8.30 -7.84
CA LYS A 13 -8.63 6.85 -8.06
C LYS A 13 -7.46 6.26 -8.83
N ALA A 14 -7.02 6.93 -9.89
CA ALA A 14 -5.85 6.51 -10.66
C ALA A 14 -4.58 6.51 -9.80
N ALA A 15 -4.33 7.60 -9.06
CA ALA A 15 -3.20 7.70 -8.14
C ALA A 15 -3.22 6.58 -7.09
N HIS A 16 -4.37 6.31 -6.48
CA HIS A 16 -4.52 5.22 -5.51
C HIS A 16 -4.11 3.87 -6.11
N ILE A 17 -4.60 3.55 -7.31
CA ILE A 17 -4.25 2.30 -8.01
C ILE A 17 -2.76 2.25 -8.34
N ILE A 18 -2.16 3.34 -8.84
CA ILE A 18 -0.73 3.40 -9.15
C ILE A 18 0.12 3.05 -7.92
N PHE A 19 -0.20 3.65 -6.75
CA PHE A 19 0.54 3.36 -5.52
C PHE A 19 0.28 1.94 -4.98
N VAL A 20 -0.92 1.37 -5.19
CA VAL A 20 -1.18 -0.05 -4.91
C VAL A 20 -0.25 -0.93 -5.76
N ILE A 21 -0.07 -0.62 -7.05
CA ILE A 21 0.83 -1.40 -7.91
C ILE A 21 2.29 -1.27 -7.45
N PHE A 22 2.75 -0.07 -7.06
CA PHE A 22 4.10 0.11 -6.51
C PHE A 22 4.31 -0.67 -5.21
N TRP A 23 3.32 -0.67 -4.33
CA TRP A 23 3.37 -1.45 -3.09
C TRP A 23 3.43 -2.95 -3.37
N MET A 24 2.57 -3.45 -4.26
CA MET A 24 2.56 -4.86 -4.70
C MET A 24 3.91 -5.26 -5.32
N ALA A 25 4.48 -4.42 -6.20
CA ALA A 25 5.79 -4.67 -6.79
C ALA A 25 6.90 -4.77 -5.73
N GLY A 26 6.88 -3.90 -4.72
CA GLY A 26 7.80 -3.97 -3.59
C GLY A 26 7.65 -5.27 -2.79
N LEU A 27 6.42 -5.72 -2.54
CA LEU A 27 6.14 -6.97 -1.83
C LEU A 27 6.58 -8.20 -2.61
N PHE A 28 6.49 -8.20 -3.94
CA PHE A 28 7.01 -9.29 -4.76
C PHE A 28 8.55 -9.32 -4.79
N LEU A 29 9.20 -8.16 -4.65
CA LEU A 29 10.66 -8.07 -4.65
C LEU A 29 11.26 -8.51 -3.30
N LEU A 30 10.56 -8.26 -2.20
CA LEU A 30 11.07 -8.49 -0.84
C LEU A 30 11.46 -9.96 -0.55
N PRO A 31 10.64 -10.99 -0.84
CA PRO A 31 11.00 -12.39 -0.62
C PRO A 31 12.29 -12.78 -1.34
N ARG A 32 12.50 -12.28 -2.57
CA ARG A 32 13.71 -12.55 -3.33
C ARG A 32 14.95 -11.96 -2.65
N TYR A 33 14.84 -10.75 -2.09
CA TYR A 33 15.94 -10.12 -1.37
C TYR A 33 16.28 -10.92 -0.11
N LEU A 34 15.25 -11.36 0.63
CA LEU A 34 15.43 -12.16 1.84
C LEU A 34 16.12 -13.50 1.56
N VAL A 35 15.78 -14.18 0.46
CA VAL A 35 16.48 -15.42 0.05
C VAL A 35 17.95 -15.14 -0.24
N HIS A 36 18.27 -14.11 -1.01
CA HIS A 36 19.66 -13.76 -1.31
C HIS A 36 20.44 -13.30 -0.07
N HIS A 37 19.77 -12.66 0.89
CA HIS A 37 20.37 -12.32 2.17
C HIS A 37 20.71 -13.58 2.97
N GLN A 38 19.78 -14.55 3.04
CA GLN A 38 20.02 -15.84 3.69
C GLN A 38 21.22 -16.58 3.08
N GLU A 39 21.31 -16.62 1.75
CA GLU A 39 22.44 -17.22 1.04
C GLU A 39 23.78 -16.51 1.30
N ALA A 40 23.74 -15.20 1.56
CA ALA A 40 24.93 -14.38 1.81
C ALA A 40 25.38 -14.38 3.28
N LEU A 41 24.66 -15.02 4.20
CA LEU A 41 25.02 -15.07 5.61
C LEU A 41 26.43 -15.67 5.81
N GLY A 42 27.24 -15.04 6.66
CA GLY A 42 28.63 -15.42 6.88
C GLY A 42 29.62 -14.89 5.83
N SER A 43 29.13 -14.20 4.79
CA SER A 43 29.97 -13.46 3.83
C SER A 43 29.95 -11.95 4.11
N PRO A 44 30.95 -11.19 3.60
CA PRO A 44 30.92 -9.72 3.66
C PRO A 44 29.70 -9.10 2.94
N GLN A 45 29.04 -9.83 2.04
CA GLN A 45 27.91 -9.33 1.24
C GLN A 45 26.59 -9.27 2.03
N ALA A 46 26.51 -9.90 3.21
CA ALA A 46 25.29 -9.87 4.04
C ALA A 46 24.89 -8.43 4.44
N GLY A 47 25.87 -7.57 4.71
CA GLY A 47 25.64 -6.16 5.05
C GLY A 47 25.00 -5.37 3.89
N ASP A 48 25.39 -5.66 2.66
CA ASP A 48 24.81 -5.03 1.47
C ASP A 48 23.35 -5.45 1.27
N TRP A 49 23.02 -6.71 1.53
CA TRP A 49 21.64 -7.19 1.47
C TRP A 49 20.75 -6.57 2.54
N THR A 50 21.25 -6.49 3.78
CA THR A 50 20.55 -5.76 4.86
C THR A 50 20.25 -4.32 4.44
N ARG A 51 21.21 -3.62 3.84
CA ARG A 51 21.02 -2.25 3.35
C ARG A 51 19.98 -2.18 2.21
N ARG A 52 20.01 -3.12 1.26
CA ARG A 52 19.05 -3.17 0.14
C ARG A 52 17.62 -3.40 0.62
N GLU A 53 17.43 -4.31 1.58
CA GLU A 53 16.13 -4.57 2.21
C GLU A 53 15.59 -3.32 2.92
N GLU A 54 16.45 -2.61 3.65
CA GLU A 54 16.04 -1.39 4.34
C GLU A 54 15.69 -0.26 3.36
N LEU A 55 16.46 -0.13 2.28
CA LEU A 55 16.15 0.83 1.21
C LEU A 55 14.82 0.49 0.53
N LEU A 56 14.58 -0.77 0.18
CA LEU A 56 13.30 -1.22 -0.40
C LEU A 56 12.14 -0.89 0.53
N ARG A 57 12.30 -1.16 1.84
CA ARG A 57 11.29 -0.86 2.86
C ARG A 57 11.03 0.63 2.97
N ARG A 58 12.07 1.44 3.22
CA ARG A 58 11.94 2.88 3.47
C ARG A 58 11.57 3.70 2.23
N MET A 59 12.06 3.33 1.05
CA MET A 59 11.88 4.15 -0.15
C MET A 59 10.68 3.74 -1.00
N ILE A 60 10.26 2.47 -0.95
CA ILE A 60 9.17 1.96 -1.80
C ILE A 60 8.00 1.51 -0.95
N LEU A 61 8.18 0.50 -0.09
CA LEU A 61 7.07 -0.14 0.62
C LEU A 61 6.34 0.81 1.58
N THR A 62 7.07 1.45 2.50
CA THR A 62 6.47 2.36 3.49
C THR A 62 5.77 3.56 2.85
N PRO A 63 6.41 4.35 1.96
CA PRO A 63 5.75 5.52 1.37
C PRO A 63 4.57 5.12 0.46
N SER A 64 4.68 4.04 -0.31
CA SER A 64 3.56 3.58 -1.12
C SER A 64 2.37 3.15 -0.26
N LEU A 65 2.59 2.41 0.83
CA LEU A 65 1.53 2.01 1.75
C LEU A 65 0.83 3.22 2.39
N LEU A 66 1.58 4.22 2.84
CA LEU A 66 1.03 5.45 3.42
C LEU A 66 0.15 6.20 2.41
N ILE A 67 0.60 6.31 1.16
CA ILE A 67 -0.16 6.99 0.10
C ILE A 67 -1.40 6.18 -0.30
N VAL A 68 -1.30 4.85 -0.37
CA VAL A 68 -2.45 3.96 -0.59
C VAL A 68 -3.51 4.19 0.49
N TRP A 69 -3.13 4.23 1.77
CA TRP A 69 -4.04 4.51 2.87
C TRP A 69 -4.68 5.89 2.75
N LEU A 70 -3.87 6.93 2.56
CA LEU A 70 -4.36 8.30 2.44
C LEU A 70 -5.40 8.44 1.30
N LEU A 71 -5.04 8.01 0.09
CA LEU A 71 -5.92 8.11 -1.07
C LEU A 71 -7.14 7.17 -0.93
N GLY A 72 -6.96 6.00 -0.33
CA GLY A 72 -8.03 5.04 -0.08
C GLY A 72 -9.08 5.58 0.88
N LEU A 73 -8.66 6.23 1.97
CA LEU A 73 -9.56 6.88 2.93
C LEU A 73 -10.28 8.08 2.31
N ILE A 74 -9.59 8.88 1.49
CA ILE A 74 -10.23 9.97 0.73
C ILE A 74 -11.33 9.43 -0.19
N LEU A 75 -11.05 8.35 -0.93
CA LEU A 75 -12.05 7.70 -1.80
C LEU A 75 -13.19 7.08 -1.02
N ALA A 76 -12.91 6.48 0.14
CA ALA A 76 -13.92 5.89 1.02
C ALA A 76 -14.84 6.99 1.59
N ALA A 77 -14.28 8.09 2.08
CA ALA A 77 -15.04 9.25 2.53
C ALA A 77 -15.90 9.83 1.39
N ASN A 78 -15.35 9.94 0.18
CA ASN A 78 -16.08 10.43 -1.00
C ASN A 78 -17.24 9.50 -1.43
N LEU A 79 -17.16 8.22 -1.09
CA LEU A 79 -18.21 7.23 -1.34
C LEU A 79 -19.27 7.22 -0.22
N GLY A 80 -19.09 8.01 0.85
CA GLY A 80 -20.02 8.07 1.97
C GLY A 80 -19.70 7.10 3.10
N LEU A 81 -18.41 6.77 3.34
CA LEU A 81 -18.00 5.88 4.45
C LEU A 81 -18.68 6.21 5.79
N PHE A 82 -18.95 7.50 6.05
CA PHE A 82 -19.55 7.98 7.30
C PHE A 82 -21.07 8.18 7.23
N ASP A 83 -21.69 7.96 6.08
CA ASP A 83 -23.10 8.31 5.84
C ASP A 83 -24.09 7.30 6.47
N GLY A 84 -23.59 6.18 7.03
CA GLY A 84 -24.41 5.19 7.76
C GLY A 84 -25.46 4.47 6.91
N GLY A 85 -25.49 4.70 5.60
CA GLY A 85 -26.48 4.14 4.67
C GLY A 85 -26.32 2.64 4.43
N ALA A 86 -27.45 1.94 4.27
CA ALA A 86 -27.46 0.54 3.86
C ALA A 86 -26.81 0.36 2.48
N GLY A 87 -25.82 -0.52 2.36
CA GLY A 87 -25.11 -0.82 1.11
C GLY A 87 -23.58 -0.66 1.15
N LEU A 88 -23.03 -0.03 2.19
CA LEU A 88 -21.58 0.18 2.35
C LEU A 88 -20.87 -0.84 3.27
N GLY A 89 -21.55 -1.91 3.68
CA GLY A 89 -20.95 -2.94 4.55
C GLY A 89 -19.69 -3.58 3.95
N TRP A 90 -19.65 -3.75 2.62
CA TRP A 90 -18.48 -4.27 1.91
C TRP A 90 -17.24 -3.36 2.06
N LEU A 91 -17.42 -2.05 2.12
CA LEU A 91 -16.34 -1.07 2.24
C LEU A 91 -15.68 -1.15 3.62
N HIS A 92 -16.50 -1.31 4.66
CA HIS A 92 -16.03 -1.51 6.03
C HIS A 92 -15.27 -2.82 6.17
N ALA A 93 -15.81 -3.92 5.62
CA ALA A 93 -15.12 -5.21 5.59
C ALA A 93 -13.78 -5.12 4.85
N LYS A 94 -13.74 -4.43 3.69
CA LYS A 94 -12.51 -4.20 2.94
C LYS A 94 -11.49 -3.42 3.76
N LEU A 95 -11.87 -2.30 4.38
CA LEU A 95 -10.95 -1.48 5.19
C LEU A 95 -10.41 -2.24 6.39
N LEU A 96 -11.24 -3.06 7.05
CA LEU A 96 -10.80 -3.94 8.13
C LEU A 96 -9.72 -4.92 7.66
N LEU A 97 -9.95 -5.59 6.52
CA LEU A 97 -8.96 -6.51 5.96
C LEU A 97 -7.65 -5.81 5.61
N VAL A 98 -7.73 -4.64 4.95
CA VAL A 98 -6.52 -3.88 4.62
C VAL A 98 -5.78 -3.44 5.88
N PHE A 99 -6.49 -3.02 6.94
CA PHE A 99 -5.89 -2.70 8.23
C PHE A 99 -5.13 -3.87 8.84
N LEU A 100 -5.77 -5.05 8.89
CA LEU A 100 -5.15 -6.27 9.42
C LEU A 100 -3.92 -6.72 8.62
N LEU A 101 -3.94 -6.52 7.30
CA LEU A 101 -2.85 -6.93 6.39
C LEU A 101 -1.74 -5.88 6.23
N SER A 102 -1.92 -4.66 6.77
CA SER A 102 -0.92 -3.59 6.68
C SER A 102 0.12 -3.61 7.81
N GLY A 103 0.01 -4.56 8.75
CA GLY A 103 0.91 -4.76 9.90
C GLY A 103 1.94 -5.85 9.66
#